data_AF-A0A4P5S2B9-F1
#
_entry.id   AF-A0A4P5S2B9-F1
#
_cell.length_a   1.000
_cell.length_b   1.000
_cell.length_c   1.000
_cell.angle_alpha   90.00
_cell.angle_beta   90.00
_cell.angle_gamma   90.00
#
_symmetry.space_group_name_H-M   'P 1'
#
loop_
_entity.id
_entity.type
_entity.pdbx_description
1 polymer ?
#
loop_
_entity_poly.entity_id
_entity_poly.type
_entity_poly.pdbx_seq_one_letter_code
_entity_poly.pdbx_strand_id
1 'polypeptide(L)'
;MATVRNIVMYITVCINVVAMLSLIVGVLLHSGQGGGLSDMFGGAGGASMGSAAAERNLNRITTVLAVTWLTTVVALGFLLAV
;
A
#
# COMPACT_ATOMS: atom_id res chain seq x y z
N MET A 1 16.02 30.66 -5.94
CA MET A 1 16.03 29.55 -4.96
C MET A 1 14.62 29.07 -4.59
N ALA A 2 13.64 29.96 -4.35
CA ALA A 2 12.27 29.56 -3.98
C ALA A 2 11.53 28.73 -5.06
N THR A 3 11.69 29.05 -6.36
CA THR A 3 11.02 28.33 -7.45
C THR A 3 11.43 26.86 -7.55
N VAL A 4 12.72 26.56 -7.36
CA VAL A 4 13.26 25.19 -7.40
C VAL A 4 12.73 24.38 -6.22
N ARG A 5 12.70 24.96 -5.02
CA ARG A 5 12.13 24.31 -3.83
C ARG A 5 10.64 23.96 -4.01
N ASN A 6 9.87 24.88 -4.60
CA ASN A 6 8.44 24.64 -4.86
C ASN A 6 8.24 23.49 -5.86
N ILE A 7 9.04 23.43 -6.92
CA ILE A 7 8.99 22.33 -7.91
C ILE A 7 9.27 20.98 -7.24
N VAL A 8 10.31 20.90 -6.40
CA VAL A 8 10.65 19.66 -5.67
C VAL A 8 9.53 19.25 -4.71
N MET A 9 8.92 20.20 -3.99
CA MET A 9 7.76 19.92 -3.14
C MET A 9 6.59 19.33 -3.94
N TYR A 10 6.17 19.99 -5.03
CA TYR A 10 5.03 19.52 -5.82
C TYR A 10 5.24 18.11 -6.39
N ILE A 11 6.45 17.81 -6.86
CA ILE A 11 6.79 16.46 -7.36
C ILE A 11 6.70 15.44 -6.23
N THR A 12 7.27 15.74 -5.07
CA THR A 12 7.28 14.80 -3.94
C THR A 12 5.86 14.55 -3.41
N VAL A 13 5.03 15.59 -3.34
CA VAL A 13 3.61 15.47 -2.96
C VAL A 13 2.85 14.61 -3.96
N CYS A 14 3.02 14.83 -5.27
CA CYS A 14 2.38 13.99 -6.29
C CYS A 14 2.75 12.51 -6.13
N ILE A 15 4.04 12.21 -5.93
CA ILE A 15 4.51 10.83 -5.70
C ILE A 15 3.88 10.25 -4.45
N ASN A 16 3.78 11.03 -3.37
CA ASN A 16 3.18 10.57 -2.12
C ASN A 16 1.69 10.23 -2.27
N VAL A 17 0.93 11.08 -2.96
CA VAL A 17 -0.51 10.85 -3.23
C VAL A 17 -0.71 9.59 -4.07
N VAL A 18 0.11 9.38 -5.11
CA VAL A 18 0.05 8.15 -5.92
C VAL A 18 0.43 6.91 -5.10
N ALA A 19 1.43 7.02 -4.22
CA ALA A 19 1.81 5.94 -3.30
C ALA A 19 0.69 5.60 -2.30
N MET A 20 -0.05 6.60 -1.78
CA MET A 20 -1.24 6.37 -0.93
C MET A 20 -2.34 5.64 -1.69
N LEU A 21 -2.68 6.09 -2.90
CA LEU A 21 -3.74 5.47 -3.70
C LEU A 21 -3.41 4.03 -4.07
N SER A 22 -2.17 3.77 -4.49
CA SER A 22 -1.71 2.41 -4.79
C SER A 22 -1.71 1.51 -3.55
N LEU A 23 -1.41 2.03 -2.37
CA LEU A 23 -1.55 1.30 -1.11
C LEU A 23 -3.00 0.98 -0.75
N ILE A 24 -3.91 1.94 -0.90
CA ILE A 24 -5.34 1.71 -0.64
C ILE A 24 -5.85 0.58 -1.54
N VAL A 25 -5.53 0.62 -2.83
CA VAL A 25 -5.89 -0.45 -3.77
C VAL A 25 -5.23 -1.78 -3.38
N GLY A 26 -3.92 -1.76 -3.07
CA GLY A 26 -3.18 -2.94 -2.64
C GLY A 26 -3.74 -3.60 -1.38
N VAL A 27 -4.18 -2.80 -0.40
CA VAL A 27 -4.81 -3.29 0.84
C VAL A 27 -6.24 -3.77 0.58
N LEU A 28 -7.04 -3.07 -0.23
CA LEU A 28 -8.40 -3.52 -0.54
C LEU A 28 -8.42 -4.85 -1.31
N LEU A 29 -7.42 -5.10 -2.15
CA LEU A 29 -7.25 -6.41 -2.80
C LEU A 29 -6.98 -7.54 -1.80
N HIS A 30 -6.50 -7.26 -0.58
CA HIS A 30 -6.42 -8.25 0.51
C HIS A 30 -7.78 -8.51 1.19
N SER A 31 -8.74 -7.59 1.11
CA SER A 31 -10.05 -7.69 1.77
C SER A 31 -11.03 -8.68 1.09
N GLY A 32 -10.75 -9.08 -0.16
CA GLY A 32 -11.53 -10.10 -0.86
C GLY A 32 -11.43 -11.51 -0.26
N GLN A 33 -10.69 -11.68 0.83
CA GLN A 33 -10.22 -12.98 1.32
C GLN A 33 -10.93 -13.51 2.58
N GLY A 34 -11.82 -12.75 3.23
CA GLY A 34 -12.46 -13.19 4.48
C GLY A 34 -13.81 -12.54 4.80
N GLY A 35 -14.48 -11.98 3.80
CA GLY A 35 -15.77 -11.30 3.98
C GLY A 35 -17.00 -12.21 3.92
N GLY A 36 -16.82 -13.51 3.66
CA GLY A 36 -17.92 -14.47 3.56
C GLY A 36 -18.29 -15.09 4.90
N LEU A 37 -19.59 -15.19 5.21
CA LEU A 37 -20.11 -15.85 6.42
C LEU A 37 -19.51 -17.26 6.62
N SER A 38 -19.22 -17.99 5.54
CA SER A 38 -18.58 -19.32 5.56
C SER A 38 -17.20 -19.34 6.23
N ASP A 39 -16.38 -18.31 6.00
CA ASP A 39 -15.04 -18.21 6.60
C ASP A 39 -15.13 -17.79 8.08
N MET A 40 -16.18 -17.05 8.45
CA MET A 40 -16.48 -16.67 9.83
C MET A 40 -17.06 -17.83 10.66
N PHE A 41 -17.69 -18.83 10.03
CA PHE A 41 -18.28 -20.00 10.68
C PHE A 41 -17.42 -21.27 10.63
N GLY A 42 -16.13 -21.15 10.27
CA GLY A 42 -15.18 -22.26 10.41
C GLY A 42 -14.96 -23.12 9.17
N GLY A 43 -15.25 -22.61 7.98
CA GLY A 43 -14.59 -22.99 6.71
C GLY A 43 -14.25 -24.47 6.51
N ALA A 44 -15.15 -25.39 6.86
CA ALA A 44 -14.96 -26.83 6.63
C ALA A 44 -15.48 -27.20 5.24
N GLY A 45 -14.79 -26.74 4.19
CA GLY A 45 -15.25 -26.99 2.83
C GLY A 45 -14.29 -26.50 1.78
N GLY A 46 -13.31 -27.35 1.44
CA GLY A 46 -12.77 -27.47 0.09
C GLY A 46 -12.10 -26.23 -0.52
N ALA A 47 -10.78 -26.36 -0.71
CA ALA A 47 -10.01 -25.69 -1.76
C ALA A 47 -9.71 -24.19 -1.61
N SER A 48 -8.53 -23.89 -1.03
CA SER A 48 -7.78 -22.66 -1.33
C SER A 48 -6.28 -22.92 -1.62
N MET A 49 -5.91 -24.17 -1.94
CA MET A 49 -4.51 -24.59 -2.14
C MET A 49 -3.83 -23.97 -3.38
N GLY A 50 -4.57 -23.25 -4.23
CA GLY A 50 -4.04 -22.55 -5.41
C GLY A 50 -3.72 -21.06 -5.20
N SER A 51 -4.22 -20.42 -4.13
CA SER A 51 -4.09 -18.95 -3.95
C SER A 51 -3.05 -18.52 -2.90
N ALA A 52 -2.52 -19.45 -2.11
CA ALA A 52 -1.54 -19.13 -1.05
C ALA A 52 -0.22 -18.52 -1.59
N ALA A 53 0.18 -18.88 -2.81
CA ALA A 53 1.38 -18.31 -3.45
C ALA A 53 1.13 -16.90 -4.01
N ALA A 54 -0.04 -16.69 -4.63
CA ALA A 54 -0.47 -15.38 -5.11
C ALA A 54 -0.65 -14.39 -3.95
N GLU A 55 -1.23 -14.87 -2.84
CA GLU A 55 -1.42 -14.11 -1.60
C GLU A 55 -0.09 -13.70 -0.95
N ARG A 56 0.86 -14.64 -0.81
CA ARG A 56 2.20 -14.32 -0.29
C ARG A 56 2.92 -13.28 -1.14
N ASN A 57 2.72 -13.32 -2.46
CA ASN A 57 3.30 -12.32 -3.37
C ASN A 57 2.62 -10.96 -3.22
N LEU A 58 1.29 -10.94 -3.11
CA LEU A 58 0.52 -9.70 -2.90
C LEU A 58 0.91 -9.01 -1.59
N ASN A 59 1.06 -9.77 -0.51
CA ASN A 59 1.48 -9.26 0.79
C ASN A 59 2.90 -8.70 0.75
N ARG A 60 3.82 -9.36 0.01
CA ARG A 60 5.19 -8.85 -0.21
C ARG A 60 5.17 -7.52 -0.98
N ILE A 61 4.37 -7.43 -2.04
CA ILE A 61 4.24 -6.21 -2.85
C ILE A 61 3.67 -5.05 -2.01
N THR A 62 2.59 -5.29 -1.27
CA THR A 62 1.98 -4.27 -0.39
C THR A 62 2.93 -3.84 0.73
N THR A 63 3.69 -4.77 1.31
CA THR A 63 4.70 -4.43 2.33
C THR A 63 5.79 -3.51 1.77
N VAL A 64 6.31 -3.80 0.57
CA VAL A 64 7.32 -2.94 -0.09
C VAL A 64 6.75 -1.57 -0.42
N LEU A 65 5.52 -1.51 -0.93
CA LEU A 65 4.79 -0.25 -1.16
C LEU A 65 4.61 0.55 0.13
N ALA A 66 4.29 -0.11 1.24
CA ALA A 66 4.03 0.53 2.54
C ALA A 66 5.31 1.16 3.11
N VAL A 67 6.42 0.42 3.06
CA VAL A 67 7.74 0.92 3.48
C VAL A 67 8.19 2.09 2.59
N THR A 68 7.97 1.99 1.28
CA THR A 68 8.31 3.06 0.32
C THR A 68 7.51 4.32 0.60
N TRP A 69 6.18 4.20 0.79
CA TRP A 69 5.32 5.31 1.15
C TRP A 69 5.77 5.96 2.46
N LEU A 70 6.01 5.18 3.52
CA LEU A 70 6.44 5.69 4.82
C LEU A 70 7.76 6.47 4.71
N THR A 71 8.70 5.96 3.90
CA THR A 71 9.97 6.65 3.60
C THR A 71 9.73 7.98 2.90
N THR A 72 8.83 8.03 1.89
CA THR A 72 8.50 9.29 1.20
C THR A 72 7.79 10.29 2.11
N VAL A 73 6.93 9.85 3.04
CA VAL A 73 6.26 10.72 4.02
C VAL A 73 7.28 11.38 4.94
N VAL A 74 8.23 10.60 5.47
CA VAL A 74 9.30 11.12 6.34
C VAL A 74 10.19 12.10 5.57
N ALA A 75 10.57 11.77 4.34
CA ALA A 75 11.36 12.68 3.49
C ALA A 75 10.63 14.00 3.20
N LEU A 76 9.33 13.96 2.90
CA LEU A 76 8.48 15.15 2.74
C LEU A 76 8.41 15.98 4.02
N GLY A 77 8.27 15.32 5.17
CA GLY A 77 8.26 15.98 6.48
C GLY A 77 9.56 16.73 6.75
N PHE A 78 10.72 16.12 6.46
CA PHE A 78 12.01 16.78 6.59
C PHE A 78 12.22 17.92 5.59
N LEU A 79 11.77 17.78 4.35
CA LEU A 79 11.92 18.82 3.31
C LEU A 79 10.97 20.02 3.54
N LEU A 80 9.81 19.79 4.16
CA LEU A 80 8.89 20.85 4.58
C LEU A 80 9.30 21.52 5.89
N ALA A 81 9.94 20.78 6.81
CA ALA A 81 10.40 21.31 8.09
C ALA A 81 11.67 22.17 7.99
N VAL A 82 12.39 22.12 6.86
CA VAL A 82 13.60 22.90 6.58
C VAL A 82 13.31 24.14 5.73
#